data_AF-A0A7C6GGH2-F1
#
_entry.id   AF-A0A7C6GGH2-F1
#
_cell.length_a   1.000
_cell.length_b   1.000
_cell.length_c   1.000
_cell.angle_alpha   90.00
_cell.angle_beta   90.00
_cell.angle_gamma   90.00
#
_symmetry.space_group_name_H-M   'P 1'
#
loop_
_entity.id
_entity.type
_entity.pdbx_description
1 polymer ?
#
loop_
_entity_poly.entity_id
_entity_poly.type
_entity_poly.pdbx_seq_one_letter_code
_entity_poly.pdbx_strand_id
1 'polypeptide(L)'
;MMIIAALSFAAINQALLAVAGARVGRVLALLFLVVQVVSLGGVIPIETAPSAFQALSNFLPLSYVTEGLTRTVVGGKLTSFFATAVPLILWGLVAYVFTLLAAGKARQMDLEQIRLRHA
;
A
#
# COMPACT_ATOMS: atom_id res chain seq x y z
N MET A 1 1.29 -4.14 15.48
CA MET A 1 1.72 -3.22 14.41
C MET A 1 2.40 -3.92 13.26
N MET A 2 3.51 -4.63 13.48
CA MET A 2 4.29 -5.24 12.38
C MET A 2 3.49 -6.18 11.48
N ILE A 3 2.62 -7.02 12.05
CA ILE A 3 1.76 -7.92 11.25
C ILE A 3 0.77 -7.12 10.39
N ILE A 4 0.15 -6.08 10.94
CA ILE A 4 -0.79 -5.21 10.21
C ILE A 4 -0.07 -4.52 9.05
N ALA A 5 1.12 -3.99 9.30
CA ALA A 5 1.97 -3.38 8.28
C ALA A 5 2.32 -4.41 7.18
N ALA A 6 2.85 -5.58 7.55
CA ALA A 6 3.23 -6.62 6.59
C ALA A 6 2.06 -7.04 5.70
N LEU A 7 0.87 -7.27 6.28
CA LEU A 7 -0.33 -7.62 5.53
C LEU A 7 -0.79 -6.49 4.60
N SER A 8 -0.78 -5.24 5.08
CA SER A 8 -1.13 -4.07 4.27
C SER A 8 -0.18 -3.92 3.08
N PHE A 9 1.13 -3.98 3.29
CA PHE A 9 2.12 -3.85 2.22
C PHE A 9 2.07 -5.02 1.23
N ALA A 10 1.87 -6.25 1.72
CA ALA A 10 1.68 -7.41 0.85
C ALA A 10 0.42 -7.25 -0.02
N ALA A 11 -0.69 -6.81 0.55
CA ALA A 11 -1.93 -6.55 -0.18
C ALA A 11 -1.74 -5.45 -1.23
N ILE A 12 -1.10 -4.33 -0.88
CA ILE A 12 -0.81 -3.23 -1.82
C ILE A 12 0.05 -3.72 -2.98
N ASN A 13 1.15 -4.43 -2.69
CA ASN A 13 2.02 -4.95 -3.73
C ASN A 13 1.26 -5.92 -4.65
N GLN A 14 0.50 -6.85 -4.07
CA GLN A 14 -0.32 -7.79 -4.83
C GLN A 14 -1.37 -7.08 -5.70
N ALA A 15 -2.00 -6.02 -5.20
CA ALA A 15 -2.96 -5.22 -5.95
C ALA A 15 -2.31 -4.54 -7.16
N LEU A 16 -1.14 -3.94 -6.99
CA LEU A 16 -0.40 -3.29 -8.09
C LEU A 16 -0.01 -4.31 -9.17
N LEU A 17 0.46 -5.49 -8.77
CA LEU A 17 0.79 -6.58 -9.69
C LEU A 17 -0.45 -7.12 -10.41
N ALA A 18 -1.56 -7.29 -9.71
CA ALA A 18 -2.79 -7.82 -10.28
C ALA A 18 -3.44 -6.83 -11.27
N VAL A 19 -3.46 -5.54 -10.94
CA VAL A 19 -4.12 -4.50 -11.76
C VAL A 19 -3.30 -4.14 -13.00
N ALA A 20 -1.98 -3.97 -12.87
CA ALA A 20 -1.12 -3.52 -13.97
C ALA A 20 -0.37 -4.66 -14.69
N GLY A 21 -0.54 -5.90 -14.22
CA GLY A 21 0.20 -7.06 -14.71
C GLY A 21 1.64 -7.14 -14.18
N ALA A 22 2.27 -8.31 -14.35
CA ALA A 22 3.50 -8.65 -13.62
C ALA A 22 4.71 -7.74 -13.92
N ARG A 23 4.88 -7.23 -15.14
CA ARG A 23 6.04 -6.36 -15.49
C ARG A 23 5.82 -4.93 -15.02
N VAL A 24 4.72 -4.30 -15.44
CA VAL A 24 4.42 -2.89 -15.11
C VAL A 24 4.09 -2.74 -13.63
N GLY A 25 3.34 -3.67 -13.05
CA GLY A 25 2.99 -3.66 -11.62
C GLY A 25 4.21 -3.69 -10.70
N ARG A 26 5.29 -4.40 -11.07
CA ARG A 26 6.55 -4.37 -10.31
C ARG A 26 7.21 -3.00 -10.33
N VAL A 27 7.23 -2.33 -11.48
CA VAL A 27 7.77 -0.96 -11.58
C VAL A 27 6.92 0.00 -10.77
N LEU A 28 5.59 -0.10 -10.85
CA LEU A 28 4.68 0.73 -10.06
C LEU A 28 4.84 0.51 -8.55
N ALA A 29 5.00 -0.73 -8.11
CA ALA A 29 5.26 -1.05 -6.70
C ALA A 29 6.57 -0.43 -6.20
N LEU A 30 7.64 -0.49 -7.01
CA LEU A 30 8.91 0.15 -6.69
C LEU A 30 8.78 1.68 -6.64
N LEU A 31 8.12 2.29 -7.61
CA LEU A 31 7.88 3.73 -7.62
C LEU A 31 7.05 4.17 -6.40
N PHE A 32 6.00 3.43 -6.08
CA PHE A 32 5.18 3.68 -4.89
C PHE A 32 6.00 3.55 -3.60
N LEU A 33 6.92 2.59 -3.52
CA LEU A 33 7.83 2.45 -2.39
C LEU A 33 8.80 3.64 -2.30
N VAL A 34 9.38 4.08 -3.41
CA VAL A 34 10.30 5.23 -3.45
C VAL A 34 9.59 6.50 -2.97
N VAL A 35 8.37 6.77 -3.46
CA VAL A 35 7.58 7.92 -3.02
C VAL A 35 7.33 7.89 -1.51
N GLN A 36 7.02 6.71 -0.96
CA GLN A 36 6.85 6.54 0.48
C GLN A 36 8.12 6.83 1.27
N VAL A 37 9.26 6.30 0.83
CA VAL A 37 10.55 6.50 1.52
C VAL A 37 10.95 7.97 1.51
N VAL A 38 10.77 8.67 0.38
CA VAL A 38 11.08 10.10 0.29
C VAL A 38 10.15 10.95 1.17
N SER A 39 8.88 10.55 1.27
CA SER A 39 7.87 11.26 2.07
C SER A 39 8.00 11.01 3.59
N LEU A 40 8.93 10.16 4.05
CA LEU A 40 9.12 9.89 5.48
C LEU A 40 9.82 11.01 6.25
N GLY A 41 10.56 11.89 5.58
CA GLY A 41 11.36 12.93 6.25
C GLY A 41 12.52 12.37 7.11
N GLY A 42 13.08 11.21 6.74
CA GLY A 42 14.04 10.49 7.59
C GLY A 42 15.44 11.12 7.74
N VAL A 43 15.87 11.95 6.78
CA VAL A 43 17.17 12.66 6.82
C VAL A 43 16.97 14.15 7.11
N ILE A 44 15.91 14.74 6.55
CA ILE A 44 15.54 16.15 6.71
C ILE A 44 14.06 16.18 7.10
N PRO A 45 13.65 17.02 8.07
CA PRO A 45 12.26 17.11 8.50
C PRO A 45 11.30 17.37 7.32
N ILE A 46 10.16 16.67 7.32
CA ILE A 46 9.18 16.73 6.22
C ILE A 46 8.58 18.13 6.06
N GLU A 47 8.57 18.92 7.13
CA GLU A 47 8.08 20.30 7.19
C GLU A 47 8.87 21.25 6.27
N THR A 48 10.11 20.87 5.93
CA THR A 48 10.97 21.63 5.01
C THR A 48 10.83 21.17 3.55
N ALA A 49 10.16 20.04 3.31
CA ALA A 49 9.93 19.52 1.97
C ALA A 49 8.83 20.32 1.25
N PRO A 50 8.73 20.25 -0.09
CA PRO A 50 7.61 20.83 -0.82
C PRO A 50 6.25 20.33 -0.30
N SER A 51 5.23 21.18 -0.37
CA SER A 51 3.89 20.90 0.17
C SER A 51 3.26 19.59 -0.36
N ALA A 52 3.61 19.18 -1.59
CA ALA A 52 3.18 17.90 -2.15
C ALA A 52 3.65 16.69 -1.31
N PHE A 53 4.90 16.69 -0.84
CA PHE A 53 5.45 15.60 -0.03
C PHE A 53 4.91 15.63 1.39
N GLN A 54 4.64 16.81 1.95
CA GLN A 54 3.96 16.96 3.24
C GLN A 54 2.53 16.40 3.20
N ALA A 55 1.80 16.63 2.11
CA ALA A 55 0.47 16.06 1.94
C ALA A 55 0.53 14.53 1.81
N LEU A 56 1.48 14.01 1.02
CA LEU A 56 1.70 12.58 0.84
C LEU A 56 2.10 11.88 2.14
N SER A 57 3.00 12.47 2.92
CA SER A 57 3.45 11.89 4.20
C SER A 57 2.29 11.62 5.14
N ASN A 58 1.25 12.45 5.13
CA ASN A 58 0.08 12.31 6.00
C ASN A 58 -0.87 11.17 5.60
N PHE A 59 -0.74 10.60 4.40
CA PHE A 59 -1.67 9.59 3.87
C PHE A 59 -1.00 8.24 3.55
N LEU A 60 0.31 8.23 3.36
CA LEU A 60 1.03 7.04 2.90
C LEU A 60 1.15 5.97 4.01
N PRO A 61 1.04 4.68 3.65
CA PRO A 61 1.04 3.61 4.64
C PRO A 61 2.36 3.53 5.41
N LEU A 62 3.51 3.77 4.75
CA LEU A 62 4.80 3.75 5.43
C LEU A 62 4.90 4.78 6.57
N SER A 63 4.29 5.96 6.42
CA SER A 63 4.27 6.98 7.46
C SER A 63 3.50 6.54 8.70
N TYR A 64 2.35 5.88 8.52
CA TYR A 64 1.61 5.31 9.64
C TYR A 64 2.37 4.15 10.32
N VAL A 65 3.17 3.39 9.58
CA VAL A 65 4.02 2.35 10.16
C VAL A 65 5.10 2.96 11.05
N THR A 66 5.84 3.96 10.57
CA THR A 66 6.93 4.58 11.33
C THR A 66 6.39 5.30 12.56
N GLU A 67 5.31 6.06 12.41
CA GLU A 67 4.64 6.72 13.52
C GLU A 67 4.10 5.70 14.54
N GLY A 68 3.43 4.65 14.06
CA GLY A 68 2.87 3.59 14.91
C GLY A 68 3.95 2.80 15.65
N LEU A 69 5.09 2.54 15.01
CA LEU A 69 6.23 1.89 15.61
C LEU A 69 6.84 2.78 16.71
N THR A 70 7.11 4.06 16.42
CA THR A 70 7.62 5.01 17.40
C THR A 70 6.71 5.09 18.62
N ARG A 71 5.39 5.23 18.40
CA ARG A 71 4.39 5.26 19.49
C ARG A 71 4.35 3.97 20.30
N THR A 72 4.54 2.81 19.67
CA THR A 72 4.55 1.52 20.36
C THR A 72 5.83 1.32 21.17
N VAL A 73 6.99 1.69 20.61
CA VAL A 73 8.31 1.55 21.27
C VAL A 73 8.42 2.46 22.48
N VAL A 74 7.88 3.67 22.41
CA VAL A 74 7.91 4.65 23.52
C VAL A 74 6.85 4.32 24.61
N GLY A 75 6.05 3.27 24.45
CA GLY A 75 5.05 2.86 25.44
C GLY A 75 3.75 3.68 25.40
N GLY A 76 3.33 4.13 24.22
CA GLY A 76 2.11 4.92 24.03
C GLY A 76 0.81 4.19 24.41
N LYS A 77 -0.25 4.97 24.66
CA LYS A 77 -1.59 4.47 25.02
C LYS A 77 -2.26 3.70 23.85
N LEU A 78 -3.23 2.85 24.18
CA LEU A 78 -4.01 2.08 23.19
C LEU A 78 -4.68 2.96 22.12
N THR A 79 -5.17 4.15 22.48
CA THR A 79 -5.72 5.14 21.54
C THR A 79 -4.71 5.59 20.50
N SER A 80 -3.45 5.70 20.89
CA SER A 80 -2.32 6.06 20.02
C SER A 80 -2.01 4.96 19.00
N PHE A 81 -2.19 3.69 19.39
CA PHE A 81 -2.06 2.54 18.49
C PHE A 81 -3.14 2.54 17.41
N PHE A 82 -4.42 2.71 17.77
CA PHE A 82 -5.50 2.66 16.79
C PHE A 82 -5.44 3.80 15.76
N ALA A 83 -4.92 4.97 16.16
CA ALA A 83 -4.71 6.10 15.25
C ALA A 83 -3.84 5.76 14.02
N THR A 84 -2.90 4.82 14.17
CA THR A 84 -2.03 4.37 13.06
C THR A 84 -2.43 3.00 12.52
N ALA A 85 -3.08 2.14 13.33
CA ALA A 85 -3.51 0.82 12.89
C ALA A 85 -4.68 0.88 11.89
N VAL A 86 -5.66 1.75 12.16
CA VAL A 86 -6.88 1.85 11.34
C VAL A 86 -6.57 2.28 9.90
N PRO A 87 -5.77 3.34 9.66
CA PRO A 87 -5.37 3.70 8.29
C PRO A 87 -4.66 2.57 7.54
N LEU A 88 -3.79 1.80 8.21
CA LEU A 88 -3.12 0.65 7.60
C LEU A 88 -4.09 -0.47 7.23
N ILE A 89 -5.07 -0.75 8.08
CA ILE A 89 -6.12 -1.74 7.78
C ILE A 89 -6.95 -1.27 6.57
N LEU A 90 -7.29 0.02 6.51
CA LEU A 90 -8.03 0.59 5.37
C LEU A 90 -7.23 0.48 4.07
N TRP A 91 -5.95 0.81 4.10
CA TRP A 91 -5.05 0.63 2.96
C TRP A 91 -5.00 -0.84 2.49
N GLY A 92 -4.85 -1.78 3.42
CA GLY A 92 -4.86 -3.21 3.14
C GLY A 92 -6.20 -3.68 2.55
N LEU A 93 -7.32 -3.22 3.10
CA LEU A 93 -8.66 -3.58 2.62
C LEU A 93 -8.92 -3.06 1.21
N VAL A 94 -8.58 -1.80 0.95
CA VAL A 94 -8.70 -1.19 -0.39
C VAL A 94 -7.85 -1.96 -1.40
N ALA A 95 -6.60 -2.24 -1.06
CA ALA A 95 -5.73 -3.03 -1.93
C ALA A 95 -6.27 -4.43 -2.19
N TYR A 96 -6.77 -5.10 -1.15
CA TYR A 96 -7.38 -6.42 -1.28
C TYR A 96 -8.59 -6.42 -2.23
N VAL A 97 -9.47 -5.42 -2.14
CA VAL A 97 -10.58 -5.24 -3.08
C VAL A 97 -10.08 -5.08 -4.52
N PHE A 98 -9.06 -4.25 -4.75
CA PHE A 98 -8.45 -4.11 -6.08
C PHE A 98 -7.87 -5.43 -6.61
N THR A 99 -7.21 -6.22 -5.75
CA THR A 99 -6.74 -7.56 -6.12
C THR A 99 -7.89 -8.46 -6.57
N LEU A 100 -9.01 -8.50 -5.83
CA LEU A 100 -10.17 -9.33 -6.17
C LEU A 100 -10.79 -8.93 -7.50
N LEU A 101 -10.96 -7.62 -7.74
CA LEU A 101 -11.51 -7.10 -8.99
C LEU A 101 -10.61 -7.44 -10.19
N ALA A 102 -9.30 -7.26 -10.03
CA ALA A 102 -8.33 -7.58 -11.08
C ALA A 102 -8.27 -9.09 -11.38
N ALA A 103 -8.26 -9.93 -10.34
CA ALA A 103 -8.28 -11.38 -10.49
C ALA A 103 -9.58 -11.89 -11.16
N GLY A 104 -10.72 -11.29 -10.81
CA GLY A 104 -12.00 -11.58 -11.45
C GLY A 104 -11.99 -11.28 -12.95
N LYS A 105 -11.44 -10.12 -13.34
CA LYS A 105 -11.32 -9.72 -14.76
C LYS A 105 -10.36 -10.62 -15.54
N ALA A 106 -9.20 -10.95 -14.95
CA ALA A 106 -8.22 -11.82 -15.59
C ALA A 106 -8.78 -13.22 -15.89
N ARG A 107 -9.58 -13.79 -14.97
CA ARG A 107 -10.24 -15.09 -15.16
C ARG A 107 -11.25 -15.08 -16.30
N GLN A 108 -11.96 -13.97 -16.51
CA GLN A 108 -12.95 -13.85 -17.58
C GLN A 108 -12.29 -13.80 -18.97
N MET A 109 -11.16 -13.10 -19.09
CA MET A 109 -10.44 -12.97 -20.37
C MET A 109 -9.88 -14.30 -20.87
N ASP A 110 -9.39 -15.16 -19.96
CA ASP A 110 -8.86 -16.49 -20.31
C ASP A 110 -9.96 -17.43 -20.84
N LEU A 111 -11.16 -17.38 -20.25
CA LEU A 111 -12.30 -18.19 -20.68
C LEU A 111 -12.81 -17.81 -22.08
N GLU A 112 -12.81 -16.52 -22.41
CA GLU A 112 -13.22 -16.04 -23.73
C GLU A 112 -12.23 -16.49 -24.82
N GLN A 113 -10.93 -16.46 -24.52
CA GLN A 113 -9.89 -16.97 -25.43
C GLN A 113 -10.03 -18.47 -25.70
N ILE A 114 -10.36 -19.27 -24.68
CA ILE A 114 -10.61 -20.71 -24.85
C ILE A 114 -11.85 -20.95 -25.73
N ARG A 115 -12.93 -20.17 -25.53
CA ARG A 115 -14.16 -20.29 -26.34
C ARG A 115 -13.94 -19.93 -27.80
N LEU A 116 -13.21 -18.85 -28.08
CA LEU A 116 -12.92 -18.40 -29.44
C LEU A 116 -11.99 -19.33 -30.21
N ARG A 117 -11.18 -20.15 -29.51
CA ARG A 117 -10.28 -21.12 -30.14
C ARG A 117 -10.98 -22.42 -30.58
N HIS A 118 -12.20 -22.66 -30.09
CA HIS A 118 -12.98 -23.88 -30.35
C HIS A 118 -14.30 -23.61 -31.11
N ALA A 119 -14.54 -22.37 -31.55
CA ALA A 119 -15.62 -21.98 -32.44
C ALA A 119 -15.06 -21.75 -33.85
#